data_AF-R9LTN9-F1
#
_entry.id   AF-R9LTN9-F1
#
_cell.length_a   1.000
_cell.length_b   1.000
_cell.length_c   1.000
_cell.angle_alpha   90.00
_cell.angle_beta   90.00
_cell.angle_gamma   90.00
#
_symmetry.space_group_name_H-M   'P 1'
#
loop_
_entity.id
_entity.type
_entity.pdbx_description
1 polymer ?
#
loop_
_entity_poly.entity_id
_entity_poly.type
_entity_poly.pdbx_seq_one_letter_code
_entity_poly.pdbx_strand_id
1 'polypeptide(L)'
;SSFFFSFFYSLEEKVSTFFIPYHIARATLGKYESDKCTDISPFNLAKLAEYYGLSMDYLMGLTENKNHPNTALHELHLNDSTVDLLKSGALNNRLLCEFVCHPGFLRLLTDMEVCIDRIADMRIRDMNLVLEQARQSVMEQRQPPENDLYMRTLELGQVSEELFFSHVIHDDLDRIVKDLRTRHESDKTTAELETPAADFARNIPVILLDALMHKGTADEKRAFTICRVFGIDDFVNMS
;
A
#
# COMPACT_ATOMS: atom_id res chain seq x y z
N SER A 1 -18.07 -11.06 1.23
CA SER A 1 -19.11 -11.28 0.20
C SER A 1 -18.76 -10.65 -1.17
N SER A 2 -17.89 -9.63 -1.26
CA SER A 2 -17.61 -8.90 -2.52
C SER A 2 -16.88 -9.70 -3.62
N PHE A 3 -15.93 -10.59 -3.27
CA PHE A 3 -15.14 -11.34 -4.25
C PHE A 3 -15.97 -12.34 -5.07
N PHE A 4 -16.89 -13.02 -4.39
CA PHE A 4 -17.80 -13.99 -4.98
C PHE A 4 -18.71 -13.33 -6.03
N PHE A 5 -19.24 -12.15 -5.71
CA PHE A 5 -20.10 -11.38 -6.61
C PHE A 5 -19.33 -10.87 -7.84
N SER A 6 -18.12 -10.32 -7.65
CA SER A 6 -17.27 -9.83 -8.74
C SER A 6 -16.88 -10.95 -9.73
N PHE A 7 -16.61 -12.15 -9.22
CA PHE A 7 -16.30 -13.33 -10.05
C PHE A 7 -17.48 -13.71 -10.97
N PHE A 8 -18.70 -13.76 -10.45
CA PHE A 8 -19.89 -14.08 -11.24
C PHE A 8 -20.32 -12.95 -12.17
N TYR A 9 -20.19 -11.69 -11.73
CA TYR A 9 -20.52 -10.51 -12.55
C TYR A 9 -19.58 -10.37 -13.76
N SER A 10 -18.29 -10.66 -13.60
CA SER A 10 -17.31 -10.61 -14.70
C SER A 10 -17.46 -11.75 -15.74
N LEU A 11 -18.36 -12.71 -15.52
CA LEU A 11 -18.61 -13.86 -16.41
C LEU A 11 -19.81 -13.67 -17.35
N GLU A 12 -20.37 -12.46 -17.42
CA GLU A 12 -21.64 -12.08 -18.07
C GLU A 12 -21.87 -12.63 -19.51
N GLU A 13 -20.83 -12.94 -20.28
CA GLU A 13 -21.00 -13.44 -21.66
C GLU A 13 -21.07 -14.98 -21.82
N LYS A 14 -20.72 -15.79 -20.82
CA LYS A 14 -20.64 -17.26 -20.98
C LYS A 14 -21.64 -18.07 -20.16
N VAL A 15 -22.33 -17.44 -19.20
CA VAL A 15 -23.23 -18.12 -18.26
C VAL A 15 -24.47 -18.71 -18.94
N SER A 16 -25.00 -18.08 -20.00
CA SER A 16 -26.25 -18.51 -20.63
C SER A 16 -26.14 -19.82 -21.41
N THR A 17 -24.97 -20.10 -21.98
CA THR A 17 -24.69 -21.29 -22.82
C THR A 17 -24.14 -22.48 -22.00
N PHE A 18 -23.71 -22.21 -20.75
CA PHE A 18 -22.94 -23.13 -19.91
C PHE A 18 -23.77 -24.18 -19.15
N PHE A 19 -25.04 -23.91 -18.81
CA PHE A 19 -25.74 -24.71 -17.77
C PHE A 19 -26.79 -25.73 -18.27
N ILE A 20 -26.99 -25.86 -19.58
CA ILE A 20 -27.86 -26.88 -20.19
C ILE A 20 -27.35 -28.32 -19.92
N PRO A 21 -26.03 -28.62 -19.96
CA PRO A 21 -25.51 -29.97 -19.71
C PRO A 21 -25.48 -30.39 -18.23
N TYR A 22 -25.50 -29.43 -17.29
CA TYR A 22 -25.24 -29.69 -15.86
C TYR A 22 -26.49 -29.71 -14.97
N HIS A 23 -27.69 -29.54 -15.55
CA HIS A 23 -28.99 -29.52 -14.86
C HIS A 23 -29.10 -28.53 -13.69
N ILE A 24 -28.41 -27.39 -13.78
CA ILE A 24 -28.61 -26.29 -12.82
C ILE A 24 -29.72 -25.40 -13.37
N ALA A 25 -30.84 -25.31 -12.65
CA ALA A 25 -31.99 -24.51 -13.07
C ALA A 25 -31.62 -23.02 -13.16
N ARG A 26 -32.14 -22.34 -14.18
CA ARG A 26 -31.95 -20.89 -14.40
C ARG A 26 -32.35 -20.04 -13.17
N ALA A 27 -33.33 -20.51 -12.41
CA ALA A 27 -33.77 -19.88 -11.15
C ALA A 27 -32.74 -20.04 -10.01
N THR A 28 -31.94 -21.11 -10.02
CA THR A 28 -30.84 -21.31 -9.07
C THR A 28 -29.65 -20.41 -9.39
N LEU A 29 -29.42 -20.13 -10.67
CA LEU A 29 -28.41 -19.17 -11.15
C LEU A 29 -28.73 -17.72 -10.77
N GLY A 30 -29.96 -17.28 -11.02
CA GLY A 30 -30.40 -15.95 -10.61
C GLY A 30 -30.33 -15.74 -9.08
N LYS A 31 -30.35 -16.82 -8.29
CA LYS A 31 -30.07 -16.76 -6.85
C LYS A 31 -28.58 -16.57 -6.56
N TYR A 32 -27.69 -17.27 -7.26
CA TYR A 32 -26.23 -17.16 -7.09
C TYR A 32 -25.67 -15.81 -7.53
N GLU A 33 -26.30 -15.18 -8.51
CA GLU A 33 -25.98 -13.83 -8.99
C GLU A 33 -26.63 -12.73 -8.13
N SER A 34 -27.55 -13.08 -7.22
CA SER A 34 -28.19 -12.12 -6.34
C SER A 34 -27.38 -11.89 -5.07
N ASP A 35 -27.35 -10.66 -4.58
CA ASP A 35 -26.70 -10.22 -3.33
C ASP A 35 -27.23 -10.92 -2.05
N LYS A 36 -28.20 -11.83 -2.19
CA LYS A 36 -28.86 -12.59 -1.11
C LYS A 36 -28.53 -14.09 -1.16
N CYS A 37 -27.55 -14.52 -1.95
CA CYS A 37 -27.15 -15.91 -1.98
C CYS A 37 -26.43 -16.32 -0.70
N THR A 38 -27.12 -17.01 0.20
CA THR A 38 -26.51 -17.59 1.41
C THR A 38 -26.04 -19.03 1.21
N ASP A 39 -26.60 -19.77 0.25
CA ASP A 39 -26.43 -21.22 0.17
C ASP A 39 -26.20 -21.72 -1.25
N ILE A 40 -24.93 -21.98 -1.58
CA ILE A 40 -24.54 -22.76 -2.76
C ILE A 40 -24.39 -24.20 -2.32
N SER A 41 -25.05 -25.12 -3.03
CA SER A 41 -24.91 -26.54 -2.69
C SER A 41 -23.46 -26.98 -2.93
N PRO A 42 -22.87 -27.78 -2.02
CA PRO A 42 -21.53 -28.34 -2.22
C PRO A 42 -21.37 -29.06 -3.57
N PHE A 43 -22.45 -29.68 -4.05
CA PHE A 43 -22.51 -30.32 -5.37
C PHE A 43 -22.34 -29.34 -6.54
N ASN A 44 -23.03 -28.20 -6.49
CA ASN A 44 -22.90 -27.17 -7.54
C ASN A 44 -21.54 -26.49 -7.49
N LEU A 45 -20.99 -26.28 -6.29
CA LEU A 45 -19.66 -25.71 -6.13
C LEU A 45 -18.56 -26.64 -6.68
N ALA A 46 -18.65 -27.94 -6.42
CA ALA A 46 -17.72 -28.93 -6.98
C ALA A 46 -17.75 -28.94 -8.51
N LYS A 47 -18.94 -28.84 -9.13
CA LYS A 47 -19.08 -28.75 -10.59
C LYS A 47 -18.48 -27.46 -11.17
N LEU A 48 -18.63 -26.34 -10.46
CA LEU A 48 -18.01 -25.08 -10.87
C LEU A 48 -16.49 -25.15 -10.78
N ALA A 49 -15.96 -25.74 -9.70
CA ALA A 49 -14.53 -25.98 -9.51
C ALA A 49 -13.94 -26.83 -10.65
N GLU A 50 -14.61 -27.93 -10.99
CA GLU A 50 -14.20 -28.83 -12.08
C GLU A 50 -14.21 -28.14 -13.45
N TYR A 51 -15.27 -27.37 -13.75
CA TYR A 51 -15.39 -26.70 -15.05
C TYR A 51 -14.36 -25.59 -15.26
N TYR A 52 -14.12 -24.76 -14.24
CA TYR A 52 -13.17 -23.65 -14.34
C TYR A 52 -11.73 -24.07 -14.02
N GLY A 53 -11.50 -25.33 -13.60
CA GLY A 53 -10.19 -25.81 -13.16
C GLY A 53 -9.69 -25.09 -11.90
N LEU A 54 -10.60 -24.68 -11.02
CA LEU A 54 -10.31 -23.90 -9.81
C LEU A 54 -10.47 -24.76 -8.56
N SER A 55 -9.81 -24.38 -7.46
CA SER A 55 -10.06 -24.99 -6.17
C SER A 55 -11.41 -24.51 -5.59
N MET A 56 -12.06 -25.37 -4.81
CA MET A 56 -13.27 -24.98 -4.08
C MET A 56 -12.98 -23.85 -3.08
N ASP A 57 -11.80 -23.87 -2.46
CA ASP A 57 -11.35 -22.82 -1.54
C ASP A 57 -11.22 -21.46 -2.24
N TYR A 58 -10.74 -21.42 -3.49
CA TYR A 58 -10.66 -20.19 -4.28
C TYR A 58 -12.05 -19.66 -4.62
N LEU A 59 -12.96 -20.54 -5.04
CA LEU A 59 -14.34 -20.15 -5.31
C LEU A 59 -15.04 -19.63 -4.06
N MET A 60 -14.80 -20.22 -2.89
CA MET A 60 -15.33 -19.73 -1.61
C MET A 60 -14.63 -18.45 -1.10
N GLY A 61 -13.57 -17.98 -1.76
CA GLY A 61 -12.77 -16.84 -1.32
C GLY A 61 -11.95 -17.11 -0.06
N LEU A 62 -11.68 -18.38 0.27
CA LEU A 62 -10.81 -18.80 1.37
C LEU A 62 -9.33 -18.71 1.01
N THR A 63 -9.02 -18.64 -0.29
CA THR A 63 -7.66 -18.41 -0.81
C THR A 63 -7.70 -17.52 -2.03
N GLU A 64 -6.65 -16.72 -2.21
CA GLU A 64 -6.42 -15.93 -3.43
C GLU A 64 -5.62 -16.72 -4.49
N ASN A 65 -5.12 -17.92 -4.14
CA ASN A 65 -4.33 -18.76 -5.04
C ASN A 65 -5.22 -19.48 -6.07
N LYS A 66 -5.39 -18.83 -7.23
CA LYS A 66 -6.18 -19.35 -8.34
C LYS A 66 -5.58 -20.59 -9.02
N ASN A 67 -4.31 -20.49 -9.41
CA ASN A 67 -3.67 -21.45 -10.33
C ASN A 67 -2.68 -22.40 -9.64
N HIS A 68 -2.35 -22.11 -8.37
CA HIS A 68 -1.21 -22.70 -7.66
C HIS A 68 -1.59 -23.21 -6.26
N PRO A 69 -2.69 -23.98 -6.11
CA PRO A 69 -3.17 -24.41 -4.79
C PRO A 69 -2.18 -25.32 -4.04
N ASN A 70 -1.23 -25.96 -4.75
CA ASN A 70 -0.21 -26.86 -4.19
C ASN A 70 1.18 -26.63 -4.81
N THR A 71 1.55 -25.37 -5.10
CA THR A 71 2.92 -25.08 -5.56
C THR A 71 3.91 -25.57 -4.52
N ALA A 72 4.91 -26.32 -4.99
CA ALA A 72 5.89 -26.89 -4.11
C ALA A 72 6.78 -25.78 -3.55
N LEU A 73 6.86 -25.66 -2.24
CA LEU A 73 7.53 -24.55 -1.57
C LEU A 73 9.01 -24.37 -1.97
N HIS A 74 9.68 -25.47 -2.34
CA HIS A 74 11.05 -25.45 -2.82
C HIS A 74 11.24 -24.69 -4.15
N GLU A 75 10.20 -24.60 -4.99
CA GLU A 75 10.23 -23.86 -6.26
C GLU A 75 10.31 -22.34 -6.03
N LEU A 76 9.92 -21.88 -4.84
CA LEU A 76 9.97 -20.47 -4.46
C LEU A 76 11.32 -20.05 -3.87
N HIS A 77 12.26 -20.99 -3.70
CA HIS A 77 13.58 -20.75 -3.10
C HIS A 77 13.53 -20.07 -1.71
N LEU A 78 12.43 -20.24 -0.98
CA LEU A 78 12.27 -19.73 0.37
C LEU A 78 12.89 -20.70 1.38
N ASN A 79 13.69 -20.17 2.31
CA ASN A 79 14.19 -20.96 3.44
C ASN A 79 13.12 -21.09 4.54
N ASP A 80 13.32 -22.06 5.45
CA ASP A 80 12.34 -22.38 6.51
C ASP A 80 12.00 -21.16 7.38
N SER A 81 12.98 -20.30 7.70
CA SER A 81 12.74 -19.12 8.54
C SER A 81 11.86 -18.07 7.84
N THR A 82 11.98 -17.93 6.52
CA THR A 82 11.12 -17.04 5.72
C THR A 82 9.70 -17.59 5.64
N VAL A 83 9.56 -18.91 5.52
CA VAL A 83 8.25 -19.58 5.52
C VAL A 83 7.54 -19.39 6.85
N ASP A 84 8.25 -19.59 7.96
CA ASP A 84 7.71 -19.40 9.30
C ASP A 84 7.31 -17.94 9.54
N LEU A 85 8.12 -16.99 9.08
CA LEU A 85 7.80 -15.56 9.16
C LEU A 85 6.51 -15.23 8.39
N LEU A 86 6.38 -15.70 7.15
CA LEU A 86 5.17 -15.49 6.34
C LEU A 86 3.93 -16.13 6.98
N LYS A 87 4.07 -17.27 7.66
CA LYS A 87 2.98 -17.96 8.38
C LYS A 87 2.64 -17.35 9.73
N SER A 88 3.58 -16.67 10.37
CA SER A 88 3.44 -16.15 11.75
C SER A 88 2.33 -15.10 11.92
N GLY A 89 1.89 -14.47 10.83
CA GLY A 89 0.98 -13.33 10.87
C GLY A 89 1.64 -12.03 11.33
N ALA A 90 2.95 -12.02 11.58
CA ALA A 90 3.70 -10.82 11.98
C ALA A 90 3.84 -9.81 10.82
N LEU A 91 3.81 -10.29 9.58
CA LEU A 91 3.87 -9.46 8.38
C LEU A 91 2.47 -9.18 7.83
N ASN A 92 2.28 -7.97 7.31
CA ASN A 92 1.14 -7.68 6.45
C ASN A 92 1.37 -8.32 5.07
N ASN A 93 1.04 -9.60 4.95
CA ASN A 93 1.25 -10.38 3.71
C ASN A 93 0.51 -9.78 2.51
N ARG A 94 -0.64 -9.13 2.73
CA ARG A 94 -1.37 -8.43 1.66
C ARG A 94 -0.51 -7.30 1.09
N LEU A 95 -0.02 -6.41 1.95
CA LEU A 95 0.85 -5.30 1.53
C LEU A 95 2.16 -5.83 0.91
N LEU A 96 2.74 -6.89 1.48
CA LEU A 96 3.93 -7.53 0.92
C LEU A 96 3.67 -8.01 -0.52
N CYS A 97 2.57 -8.73 -0.77
CA CYS A 97 2.18 -9.18 -2.11
C CYS A 97 2.00 -8.01 -3.07
N GLU A 98 1.33 -6.93 -2.65
CA GLU A 98 1.13 -5.74 -3.47
C GLU A 98 2.46 -5.02 -3.79
N PHE A 99 3.40 -5.03 -2.85
CA PHE A 99 4.74 -4.46 -3.00
C PHE A 99 5.61 -5.29 -3.96
N VAL A 100 5.71 -6.61 -3.75
CA VAL A 100 6.54 -7.48 -4.61
C VAL A 100 5.98 -7.61 -6.04
N CYS A 101 4.67 -7.46 -6.22
CA CYS A 101 4.02 -7.42 -7.53
C CYS A 101 4.05 -6.04 -8.20
N HIS A 102 4.65 -5.02 -7.57
CA HIS A 102 4.76 -3.70 -8.17
C HIS A 102 5.70 -3.74 -9.40
N PRO A 103 5.36 -3.10 -10.54
CA PRO A 103 6.22 -3.10 -11.74
C PRO A 103 7.64 -2.58 -11.48
N GLY A 104 7.77 -1.62 -10.56
CA GLY A 104 9.06 -1.05 -10.13
C GLY A 104 9.86 -1.93 -9.14
N PHE A 105 9.27 -2.96 -8.54
CA PHE A 105 9.92 -3.75 -7.49
C PHE A 105 11.14 -4.52 -8.01
N LEU A 106 11.06 -5.08 -9.23
CA LEU A 106 12.19 -5.79 -9.83
C LEU A 106 13.41 -4.88 -9.99
N ARG A 107 13.19 -3.62 -10.39
CA ARG A 107 14.25 -2.63 -10.51
C ARG A 107 14.84 -2.29 -9.13
N LEU A 108 13.98 -2.01 -8.14
CA LEU A 108 14.42 -1.75 -6.77
C LEU A 108 15.29 -2.89 -6.24
N LEU A 109 14.87 -4.15 -6.44
CA LEU A 109 15.61 -5.31 -5.97
C LEU A 109 16.97 -5.45 -6.67
N THR A 110 17.02 -5.17 -7.98
CA THR A 110 18.28 -5.15 -8.76
C THR A 110 19.22 -4.06 -8.26
N ASP A 111 18.71 -2.86 -8.03
CA ASP A 111 19.49 -1.73 -7.55
C ASP A 111 19.98 -1.97 -6.10
N MET A 112 19.17 -2.61 -5.25
CA MET A 112 19.59 -3.10 -3.94
C MET A 112 20.71 -4.13 -4.04
N GLU A 113 20.61 -5.11 -4.93
CA GLU A 113 21.65 -6.12 -5.16
C GLU A 113 22.98 -5.47 -5.57
N VAL A 114 22.95 -4.52 -6.51
CA VAL A 114 24.14 -3.74 -6.93
C VAL A 114 24.82 -3.02 -5.76
N CYS A 115 24.03 -2.47 -4.83
CA CYS A 115 24.53 -1.79 -3.64
C CYS A 115 25.06 -2.78 -2.58
N ILE A 116 24.32 -3.86 -2.30
CA ILE A 116 24.65 -4.85 -1.27
C ILE A 116 25.89 -5.65 -1.66
N ASP A 117 25.97 -6.08 -2.92
CA ASP A 117 27.12 -6.83 -3.45
C ASP A 117 28.34 -5.96 -3.71
N ARG A 118 28.27 -4.65 -3.39
CA ARG A 118 29.36 -3.68 -3.49
C ARG A 118 29.92 -3.55 -4.91
N ILE A 119 29.12 -3.88 -5.92
CA ILE A 119 29.49 -3.76 -7.33
C ILE A 119 29.72 -2.27 -7.65
N ALA A 120 28.85 -1.40 -7.13
CA ALA A 120 28.97 0.04 -7.27
C ALA A 120 30.07 0.66 -6.38
N ASP A 121 30.29 0.17 -5.15
CA ASP A 121 31.36 0.65 -4.25
C ASP A 121 32.70 0.72 -4.97
N MET A 122 33.12 -0.39 -5.58
CA MET A 122 34.43 -0.50 -6.20
C MET A 122 34.60 0.52 -7.33
N ARG A 123 33.55 0.74 -8.12
CA ARG A 123 33.58 1.68 -9.24
C ARG A 123 33.63 3.13 -8.75
N ILE A 124 32.88 3.46 -7.70
CA ILE A 124 32.88 4.80 -7.09
C ILE A 124 34.24 5.10 -6.45
N ARG A 125 34.82 4.13 -5.72
CA ARG A 125 36.16 4.27 -5.14
C ARG A 125 37.23 4.45 -6.19
N ASP A 126 37.22 3.64 -7.25
CA ASP A 126 38.19 3.76 -8.35
C ASP A 126 38.13 5.16 -8.98
N MET A 127 36.92 5.68 -9.22
CA MET A 127 36.73 7.02 -9.79
C MET A 127 37.20 8.13 -8.83
N ASN A 128 36.83 8.07 -7.56
CA ASN A 128 37.27 9.02 -6.55
C ASN A 128 38.79 9.00 -6.38
N LEU A 129 39.41 7.82 -6.43
CA LEU A 129 40.87 7.66 -6.37
C LEU A 129 41.55 8.36 -7.55
N VAL A 130 41.04 8.20 -8.77
CA VAL A 130 41.58 8.88 -9.96
C VAL A 130 41.47 10.40 -9.83
N LEU A 131 40.33 10.91 -9.35
CA LEU A 131 40.14 12.35 -9.11
C LEU A 131 41.11 12.88 -8.06
N GLU A 132 41.29 12.14 -6.96
CA GLU A 132 42.21 12.54 -5.90
C GLU A 132 43.68 12.48 -6.37
N GLN A 133 44.07 11.46 -7.15
CA GLN A 133 45.40 11.40 -7.73
C GLN A 133 45.68 12.55 -8.70
N ALA A 134 44.70 12.91 -9.54
CA ALA A 134 44.80 14.08 -10.40
C ALA A 134 44.95 15.36 -9.58
N ARG A 135 44.19 15.48 -8.48
CA ARG A 135 44.24 16.62 -7.55
C ARG A 135 45.63 16.74 -6.92
N GLN A 136 46.16 15.66 -6.36
CA GLN A 136 47.50 15.63 -5.75
C GLN A 136 48.61 15.97 -6.76
N SER A 137 48.53 15.43 -7.98
CA SER A 137 49.50 15.72 -9.04
C SER A 137 49.56 17.21 -9.39
N VAL A 138 48.41 17.89 -9.40
CA VAL A 138 48.36 19.35 -9.65
C VAL A 138 48.92 20.13 -8.46
N MET A 139 48.64 19.71 -7.22
CA MET A 139 49.20 20.36 -6.01
C MET A 139 50.72 20.31 -6.00
N GLU A 140 51.30 19.14 -6.28
CA GLU A 140 52.76 18.94 -6.32
C GLU A 140 53.45 19.80 -7.38
N GLN A 141 52.81 20.00 -8.54
CA GLN A 141 53.44 20.67 -9.68
C GLN A 141 53.26 22.18 -9.70
N ARG A 142 52.14 22.70 -9.19
CA ARG A 142 51.74 24.09 -9.44
C ARG A 142 51.46 24.95 -8.22
N GLN A 143 51.33 24.36 -7.03
CA GLN A 143 50.92 25.06 -5.79
C GLN A 143 49.78 26.06 -6.04
N PRO A 144 48.63 25.57 -6.56
CA PRO A 144 47.51 26.43 -6.93
C PRO A 144 46.96 27.20 -5.71
N PRO A 145 46.35 28.38 -5.93
CA PRO A 145 45.73 29.16 -4.85
C PRO A 145 44.58 28.38 -4.19
N GLU A 146 44.24 28.76 -2.95
CA GLU A 146 43.27 28.03 -2.10
C GLU A 146 41.90 27.78 -2.76
N ASN A 147 41.40 28.74 -3.54
CA ASN A 147 40.13 28.65 -4.25
C ASN A 147 40.30 28.49 -5.77
N ASP A 148 41.30 27.74 -6.20
CA ASP A 148 41.48 27.41 -7.62
C ASP A 148 40.28 26.60 -8.16
N LEU A 149 39.75 27.05 -9.30
CA LEU A 149 38.56 26.47 -9.93
C LEU A 149 38.74 24.98 -10.26
N TYR A 150 39.90 24.58 -10.78
CA TYR A 150 40.15 23.20 -11.19
C TYR A 150 40.29 22.30 -9.95
N MET A 151 41.00 22.78 -8.93
CA MET A 151 41.13 22.06 -7.66
C MET A 151 39.78 21.80 -7.00
N ARG A 152 38.92 22.84 -6.97
CA ARG A 152 37.59 22.72 -6.40
C ARG A 152 36.68 21.82 -7.24
N THR A 153 36.86 21.79 -8.56
CA THR A 153 36.12 20.88 -9.45
C THR A 153 36.46 19.41 -9.18
N LEU A 154 37.74 19.10 -8.98
CA LEU A 154 38.18 17.72 -8.69
C LEU A 154 37.70 17.22 -7.33
N GLU A 155 37.63 18.10 -6.34
CA GLU A 155 37.09 17.80 -5.01
C GLU A 155 35.57 17.58 -5.06
N LEU A 156 34.82 18.53 -5.63
CA LEU A 156 33.35 18.44 -5.71
C LEU A 156 32.84 17.36 -6.66
N GLY A 157 33.68 16.90 -7.61
CA GLY A 157 33.34 15.81 -8.51
C GLY A 157 33.39 14.42 -7.87
N GLN A 158 33.93 14.29 -6.66
CA GLN A 158 33.94 13.02 -5.94
C GLN A 158 32.53 12.65 -5.49
N VAL A 159 32.19 11.37 -5.60
CA VAL A 159 30.86 10.84 -5.28
C VAL A 159 30.91 10.13 -3.95
N SER A 160 30.07 10.53 -3.00
CA SER A 160 29.88 9.77 -1.76
C SER A 160 29.10 8.49 -2.05
N GLU A 161 29.65 7.34 -1.66
CA GLU A 161 29.00 6.03 -1.76
C GLU A 161 27.64 6.04 -1.05
N GLU A 162 27.59 6.57 0.18
CA GLU A 162 26.37 6.64 0.99
C GLU A 162 25.28 7.49 0.33
N LEU A 163 25.65 8.65 -0.22
CA LEU A 163 24.69 9.52 -0.90
C LEU A 163 24.21 8.90 -2.22
N PHE A 164 25.09 8.21 -2.94
CA PHE A 164 24.73 7.50 -4.16
C PHE A 164 23.71 6.39 -3.85
N PHE A 165 23.98 5.53 -2.87
CA PHE A 165 23.06 4.45 -2.49
C PHE A 165 21.74 4.97 -1.96
N SER A 166 21.79 5.99 -1.11
CA SER A 166 20.60 6.65 -0.60
C SER A 166 19.72 7.11 -1.76
N HIS A 167 20.27 7.85 -2.72
CA HIS A 167 19.50 8.36 -3.86
C HIS A 167 18.91 7.24 -4.72
N VAL A 168 19.72 6.26 -5.12
CA VAL A 168 19.27 5.16 -6.00
C VAL A 168 18.14 4.37 -5.37
N ILE A 169 18.26 4.00 -4.09
CA ILE A 169 17.25 3.19 -3.40
C ILE A 169 16.00 4.01 -3.07
N HIS A 170 16.15 5.25 -2.60
CA HIS A 170 15.01 6.08 -2.23
C HIS A 170 14.15 6.44 -3.43
N ASP A 171 14.74 6.74 -4.59
CA ASP A 171 13.97 7.12 -5.77
C ASP A 171 12.98 6.03 -6.19
N ASP A 172 13.43 4.77 -6.20
CA ASP A 172 12.58 3.63 -6.56
C ASP A 172 11.60 3.27 -5.44
N LEU A 173 12.03 3.29 -4.18
CA LEU A 173 11.16 3.01 -3.05
C LEU A 173 10.03 4.04 -2.93
N ASP A 174 10.35 5.33 -3.03
CA ASP A 174 9.38 6.42 -2.96
C ASP A 174 8.32 6.28 -4.03
N ARG A 175 8.73 5.91 -5.24
CA ARG A 175 7.81 5.71 -6.36
C ARG A 175 6.83 4.58 -6.06
N ILE A 176 7.33 3.43 -5.62
CA ILE A 176 6.49 2.27 -5.29
C ILE A 176 5.51 2.61 -4.15
N VAL A 177 6.00 3.25 -3.09
CA VAL A 177 5.19 3.61 -1.92
C VAL A 177 4.11 4.63 -2.30
N LYS A 178 4.44 5.64 -3.12
CA LYS A 178 3.45 6.62 -3.62
C LYS A 178 2.37 5.94 -4.45
N ASP A 179 2.74 5.07 -5.39
CA ASP A 179 1.80 4.35 -6.25
C ASP A 179 0.88 3.40 -5.44
N LEU A 180 1.42 2.73 -4.43
CA LEU A 180 0.62 1.89 -3.53
C LEU A 180 -0.34 2.72 -2.67
N ARG A 181 0.14 3.83 -2.11
CA ARG A 181 -0.68 4.76 -1.33
C ARG A 181 -1.87 5.27 -2.16
N THR A 182 -1.63 5.71 -3.40
CA THR A 182 -2.71 6.17 -4.29
C THR A 182 -3.70 5.05 -4.61
N ARG A 183 -3.25 3.80 -4.76
CA ARG A 183 -4.18 2.66 -4.91
C ARG A 183 -5.04 2.44 -3.66
N HIS A 184 -4.45 2.61 -2.49
CA HIS A 184 -5.15 2.44 -1.21
C HIS A 184 -6.08 3.62 -0.86
N GLU A 185 -5.93 4.80 -1.45
CA GLU A 185 -6.83 5.95 -1.22
C GLU A 185 -8.31 5.63 -1.53
N SER A 186 -8.56 4.63 -2.39
CA SER A 186 -9.91 4.15 -2.73
C SER A 186 -10.38 2.94 -1.90
N ASP A 187 -9.55 2.44 -0.97
CA ASP A 187 -9.79 1.22 -0.21
C ASP A 187 -10.54 1.48 1.11
N LYS A 188 -11.48 0.59 1.44
CA LYS A 188 -12.39 0.72 2.61
C LYS A 188 -11.69 0.59 3.97
N THR A 189 -10.42 0.19 3.97
CA THR A 189 -9.58 0.07 5.17
C THR A 189 -8.71 1.30 5.40
N THR A 190 -8.74 2.28 4.49
CA THR A 190 -8.06 3.57 4.66
C THR A 190 -8.89 4.44 5.59
N ALA A 191 -8.22 5.11 6.55
CA ALA A 191 -8.88 5.99 7.51
C ALA A 191 -9.80 6.98 6.78
N GLU A 192 -11.03 7.13 7.28
CA GLU A 192 -12.01 8.05 6.72
C GLU A 192 -11.41 9.46 6.59
N LEU A 193 -11.60 10.10 5.44
CA LEU A 193 -11.12 11.47 5.20
C LEU A 193 -11.79 12.49 6.14
N GLU A 194 -13.00 12.17 6.61
CA GLU A 194 -13.72 12.95 7.61
C GLU A 194 -13.08 12.69 8.98
N THR A 195 -12.10 13.51 9.30
CA THR A 195 -11.53 13.51 10.66
C THR A 195 -12.54 14.12 11.63
N PRO A 196 -12.61 13.66 12.89
CA PRO A 196 -13.41 14.33 13.92
C PRO A 196 -13.10 15.83 14.06
N ALA A 197 -11.87 16.24 13.69
CA ALA A 197 -11.47 17.64 13.63
C ALA A 197 -12.11 18.43 12.47
N ALA A 198 -12.31 17.81 11.30
CA ALA A 198 -12.98 18.43 10.16
C ALA A 198 -14.48 18.63 10.43
N ASP A 199 -15.13 17.64 11.04
CA ASP A 199 -16.52 17.76 11.50
C ASP A 199 -16.66 18.82 12.59
N PHE A 200 -15.76 18.82 13.56
CA PHE A 200 -15.73 19.86 14.59
C PHE A 200 -15.57 21.25 13.97
N ALA A 201 -14.63 21.44 13.04
CA ALA A 201 -14.40 22.72 12.36
C ALA A 201 -15.62 23.22 11.57
N ARG A 202 -16.38 22.33 10.93
CA ARG A 202 -17.65 22.66 10.26
C ARG A 202 -18.72 23.14 11.25
N ASN A 203 -18.70 22.61 12.48
CA ASN A 203 -19.67 22.92 13.52
C ASN A 203 -19.30 24.16 14.37
N ILE A 204 -18.06 24.63 14.34
CA ILE A 204 -17.61 25.84 15.09
C ILE A 204 -18.50 27.07 14.83
N PRO A 205 -18.85 27.44 13.58
CA PRO A 205 -19.71 28.60 13.32
C PRO A 205 -21.10 28.46 13.96
N VAL A 206 -21.66 27.24 13.98
CA VAL A 206 -22.96 26.95 14.59
C VAL A 206 -22.88 27.03 16.12
N ILE A 207 -21.85 26.42 16.72
CA ILE A 207 -21.59 26.48 18.16
C ILE A 207 -21.41 27.93 18.63
N LEU A 208 -20.65 28.73 17.89
CA LEU A 208 -20.41 30.13 18.22
C LEU A 208 -21.67 30.99 18.06
N LEU A 209 -22.46 30.76 17.01
CA LEU A 209 -23.73 31.46 16.81
C LEU A 209 -24.72 31.16 17.95
N ASP A 210 -24.84 29.89 18.35
CA ASP A 210 -25.71 29.50 19.46
C ASP A 210 -25.24 30.11 20.78
N ALA A 211 -23.93 30.19 21.03
CA ALA A 211 -23.36 30.85 22.20
C ALA A 211 -23.62 32.37 22.23
N LEU A 212 -23.56 33.03 21.07
CA LEU A 212 -23.89 34.46 20.95
C LEU A 212 -25.37 34.72 21.21
N MET A 213 -26.24 33.83 20.72
CA MET A 213 -27.68 33.91 20.86
C MET A 213 -28.19 33.47 22.24
N HIS A 214 -27.39 32.72 23.02
CA HIS A 214 -27.72 32.30 24.37
C HIS A 214 -27.88 33.52 25.31
N LYS A 215 -28.99 33.58 26.03
CA LYS A 215 -29.30 34.63 27.02
C LYS A 215 -28.77 34.20 28.38
N GLY A 216 -27.92 35.03 28.97
CA GLY A 216 -27.30 34.74 30.28
C GLY A 216 -26.13 35.66 30.57
N THR A 217 -25.58 35.53 31.77
CA THR A 217 -24.34 36.16 32.21
C THR A 217 -23.13 35.65 31.43
N ALA A 218 -21.99 36.33 31.52
CA ALA A 218 -20.79 35.94 30.80
C ALA A 218 -20.32 34.52 31.15
N ASP A 219 -20.53 34.08 32.39
CA ASP A 219 -20.12 32.75 32.84
C ASP A 219 -21.10 31.66 32.39
N GLU A 220 -22.41 31.95 32.31
CA GLU A 220 -23.41 31.05 31.73
C GLU A 220 -23.16 30.82 30.23
N LYS A 221 -22.81 31.88 29.49
CA LYS A 221 -22.45 31.76 28.06
C LYS A 221 -21.19 30.93 27.85
N ARG A 222 -20.20 31.06 28.74
CA ARG A 222 -18.97 30.24 28.70
C ARG A 222 -19.28 28.78 28.96
N ALA A 223 -20.06 28.48 30.01
CA ALA A 223 -20.49 27.13 30.33
C ALA A 223 -21.28 26.50 29.16
N PHE A 224 -22.24 27.24 28.58
CA PHE A 224 -23.01 26.81 27.41
C PHE A 224 -22.13 26.48 26.20
N THR A 225 -21.15 27.34 25.90
CA THR A 225 -20.20 27.12 24.79
C THR A 225 -19.39 25.85 25.00
N ILE A 226 -18.89 25.64 26.21
CA ILE A 226 -18.11 24.44 26.56
C ILE A 226 -18.97 23.18 26.41
N CYS A 227 -20.20 23.18 26.91
CA CYS A 227 -21.12 22.04 26.76
C CYS A 227 -21.40 21.70 25.29
N ARG A 228 -21.65 22.70 24.44
CA ARG A 228 -21.84 22.50 23.00
C ARG A 228 -20.59 21.98 22.28
N VAL A 229 -19.40 22.45 22.65
CA VAL A 229 -18.11 21.95 22.12
C VAL A 229 -17.92 20.47 22.42
N PHE A 230 -18.41 19.99 23.57
CA PHE A 230 -18.33 18.60 24.00
C PHE A 230 -19.56 17.75 23.63
N GLY A 231 -20.52 18.29 22.86
CA GLY A 231 -21.73 17.56 22.45
C GLY A 231 -22.70 17.25 23.59
N ILE A 232 -22.70 18.07 24.64
CA ILE A 232 -23.57 17.94 25.81
C ILE A 232 -24.76 18.91 25.63
N ASP A 233 -25.93 18.39 25.27
CA ASP A 233 -27.13 19.19 24.97
C ASP A 233 -28.00 19.54 26.21
N ASP A 234 -27.72 18.94 27.36
CA ASP A 234 -28.58 19.01 28.55
C ASP A 234 -28.19 20.12 29.55
N PHE A 235 -28.46 21.38 29.21
CA PHE A 235 -28.49 22.48 30.20
C PHE A 235 -29.79 23.29 30.21
N VAL A 236 -30.82 22.88 29.44
CA VAL A 236 -32.09 23.63 29.33
C VAL A 236 -33.15 23.15 30.34
N ASN A 237 -32.95 22.06 31.08
CA ASN A 237 -33.94 21.49 32.01
C ASN A 237 -33.60 21.65 33.51
N MET A 238 -32.85 22.68 33.89
CA MET A 238 -32.69 23.06 35.30
C MET A 238 -33.02 24.54 35.51
N SER A 239 -34.30 24.88 35.34
CA SER A 239 -34.94 26.05 35.96
C SER A 239 -36.43 25.79 36.15
#